data_AF-A0A377GJ49-F1
#
_entry.id   AF-A0A377GJ49-F1
#
_cell.length_a   1.000
_cell.length_b   1.000
_cell.length_c   1.000
_cell.angle_alpha   90.00
_cell.angle_beta   90.00
_cell.angle_gamma   90.00
#
_symmetry.space_group_name_H-M   'P 1'
#
loop_
_entity.id
_entity.type
_entity.pdbx_description
1 polymer ?
#
loop_
_entity_poly.entity_id
_entity_poly.type
_entity_poly.pdbx_seq_one_letter_code
_entity_poly.pdbx_strand_id
1 'polypeptide(L)'
;MSQDAYADTKPQYKPTDLKEEFLRIAQESEGYNLHLKSELPKDLNEYTGSYIYCNDVNNNKKLYYIDSNGESKELPIKDFHQFEKNLNDINKQQHASLHLSDEQAKTLIANRDYTPPGLMKIKDFHISKRIREKIFKEDGRYSPEAEARILKKLIDKSFDAVINPDHTELSEAQHQAVWFHFVKYELPNYIIESLKPNSINFSCKDAIDRGGVASAYYNLIKSFQPLTEKEVRAGMEKIPMSREEFEQALHAAPTMVKGRGINHHINLIWNSVDAYVNANYKQLKDDPQKAWLIEWRDFNCPHQRVENLLAQRIQECETELDEQIKKQKQAEGEQQEASPKLEVLKQGINVLEEIKKQQGQEVSGKRLLLETTVRTTSMAISPETQTDKSREQYEKLKNKLAVEFPELKILKGLIKIFAGTVADLVSATLSVVSAGKIDIKSDLTSRGWATFNAGWELSSRKSLQENMKNQLNTMKNNNSNKEIANGASENDIPNEPSASDSIASIDLS
;
A
#
# COMPACT_ATOMS: atom_id res chain seq x y z
N MET A 1 -13.94 -3.26 -8.30
CA MET A 1 -13.18 -2.08 -7.87
C MET A 1 -13.07 -1.09 -9.03
N SER A 2 -13.28 0.21 -8.75
CA SER A 2 -13.20 1.30 -9.74
C SER A 2 -11.78 1.44 -10.32
N GLN A 3 -11.65 1.99 -11.54
CA GLN A 3 -10.34 2.35 -12.10
C GLN A 3 -9.61 3.39 -11.23
N ASP A 4 -10.35 4.19 -10.46
CA ASP A 4 -9.85 5.25 -9.59
C ASP A 4 -9.87 4.88 -8.11
N ALA A 5 -10.12 3.61 -7.77
CA ALA A 5 -10.09 3.11 -6.39
C ALA A 5 -8.78 3.47 -5.65
N TYR A 6 -7.69 3.66 -6.40
CA TYR A 6 -6.39 4.06 -5.85
C TYR A 6 -6.31 5.49 -5.32
N ALA A 7 -7.19 6.38 -5.79
CA ALA A 7 -7.18 7.78 -5.42
C ALA A 7 -8.03 8.07 -4.17
N ASP A 8 -9.03 7.23 -3.88
CA ASP A 8 -9.96 7.47 -2.78
C ASP A 8 -9.40 6.95 -1.44
N THR A 9 -9.06 7.89 -0.59
CA THR A 9 -8.47 7.67 0.75
C THR A 9 -9.45 7.97 1.88
N LYS A 10 -10.71 8.30 1.56
CA LYS A 10 -11.71 8.57 2.60
C LYS A 10 -12.10 7.25 3.27
N PRO A 11 -12.09 7.18 4.61
CA PRO A 11 -12.62 6.01 5.32
C PRO A 11 -14.10 5.78 4.96
N GLN A 12 -14.43 4.54 4.58
CA GLN A 12 -15.76 4.18 4.07
C GLN A 12 -16.22 2.79 4.54
N TYR A 13 -15.29 1.89 4.83
CA TYR A 13 -15.60 0.47 5.05
C TYR A 13 -15.12 -0.02 6.41
N LYS A 14 -15.94 -0.80 7.11
CA LYS A 14 -15.49 -1.49 8.31
C LYS A 14 -14.68 -2.73 7.92
N PRO A 15 -13.56 -3.03 8.61
CA PRO A 15 -12.77 -4.23 8.34
C PRO A 15 -13.60 -5.53 8.38
N THR A 16 -14.54 -5.65 9.33
CA THR A 16 -15.43 -6.82 9.48
C THR A 16 -16.27 -7.06 8.24
N ASP A 17 -16.88 -5.99 7.72
CA ASP A 17 -17.79 -6.05 6.56
C ASP A 17 -17.00 -6.45 5.30
N LEU A 18 -15.75 -5.98 5.15
CA LEU A 18 -14.89 -6.35 4.03
C LEU A 18 -14.38 -7.79 4.11
N LYS A 19 -14.08 -8.30 5.31
CA LYS A 19 -13.70 -9.71 5.51
C LYS A 19 -14.83 -10.64 5.04
N GLU A 20 -16.07 -10.30 5.35
CA GLU A 20 -17.26 -11.04 4.88
C GLU A 20 -17.41 -10.98 3.37
N GLU A 21 -17.30 -9.78 2.80
CA GLU A 21 -17.37 -9.58 1.36
C GLU A 21 -16.32 -10.46 0.65
N PHE A 22 -15.07 -10.42 1.11
CA PHE A 22 -13.97 -11.21 0.55
C PHE A 22 -14.17 -12.71 0.70
N LEU A 23 -14.67 -13.17 1.85
CA LEU A 23 -14.94 -14.58 2.08
C LEU A 23 -15.98 -15.09 1.08
N ARG A 24 -17.07 -14.34 0.91
CA ARG A 24 -18.13 -14.67 -0.03
C ARG A 24 -17.63 -14.70 -1.48
N ILE A 25 -16.82 -13.72 -1.89
CA ILE A 25 -16.21 -13.71 -3.23
C ILE A 25 -15.30 -14.93 -3.41
N ALA A 26 -14.47 -15.25 -2.42
CA ALA A 26 -13.51 -16.36 -2.49
C ALA A 26 -14.19 -17.74 -2.50
N GLN A 27 -15.34 -17.89 -1.85
CA GLN A 27 -16.16 -19.10 -1.88
C GLN A 27 -16.94 -19.29 -3.18
N GLU A 28 -16.98 -18.27 -4.06
CA GLU A 28 -17.87 -18.25 -5.23
C GLU A 28 -19.34 -18.52 -4.84
N SER A 29 -19.74 -18.18 -3.62
CA SER A 29 -21.09 -18.43 -3.14
C SER A 29 -22.04 -17.46 -3.84
N GLU A 30 -22.90 -17.98 -4.73
CA GLU A 30 -23.92 -17.19 -5.41
C GLU A 30 -25.11 -16.90 -4.48
N GLY A 31 -25.00 -15.86 -3.66
CA GLY A 31 -26.08 -15.42 -2.79
C GLY A 31 -25.88 -15.83 -1.33
N TYR A 32 -26.95 -16.19 -0.62
CA TYR A 32 -26.95 -16.29 0.84
C TYR A 32 -27.66 -17.53 1.33
N ASN A 33 -27.12 -18.18 2.36
CA ASN A 33 -27.86 -19.22 3.04
C ASN A 33 -28.82 -18.60 4.06
N LEU A 34 -30.05 -19.11 4.09
CA LEU A 34 -31.06 -18.79 5.09
C LEU A 34 -31.46 -20.09 5.80
N HIS A 35 -31.15 -20.17 7.09
CA HIS A 35 -31.49 -21.29 7.94
C HIS A 35 -32.77 -21.00 8.72
N LEU A 36 -33.68 -21.95 8.76
CA LEU A 36 -34.93 -21.86 9.48
C LEU A 36 -34.80 -22.64 10.78
N LYS A 37 -34.94 -21.97 11.92
CA LYS A 37 -34.77 -22.55 13.26
C LYS A 37 -35.91 -22.11 14.19
N SER A 38 -36.13 -22.87 15.27
CA SER A 38 -37.03 -22.45 16.35
C SER A 38 -36.37 -21.45 17.30
N GLU A 39 -35.05 -21.52 17.44
CA GLU A 39 -34.24 -20.66 18.31
C GLU A 39 -32.84 -20.44 17.70
N LEU A 40 -32.16 -19.39 18.15
CA LEU A 40 -30.80 -19.09 17.71
C LEU A 40 -29.84 -20.15 18.30
N PRO A 41 -29.04 -20.86 17.47
CA PRO A 41 -28.08 -21.85 17.95
C PRO A 41 -27.06 -21.25 18.91
N LYS A 42 -26.60 -22.04 19.89
CA LYS A 42 -25.54 -21.61 20.83
C LYS A 42 -24.18 -21.46 20.16
N ASP A 43 -23.88 -22.33 19.21
CA ASP A 43 -22.69 -22.24 18.37
C ASP A 43 -23.09 -21.70 17.00
N LEU A 44 -22.54 -20.53 16.69
CA LEU A 44 -22.84 -19.78 15.48
C LEU A 44 -21.76 -19.94 14.41
N ASN A 45 -20.64 -20.59 14.71
CA ASN A 45 -19.49 -20.69 13.80
C ASN A 45 -19.87 -21.37 12.47
N GLU A 46 -20.75 -22.36 12.50
CA GLU A 46 -21.24 -23.07 11.30
C GLU A 46 -22.16 -22.22 10.41
N TYR A 47 -22.68 -21.11 10.93
CA TYR A 47 -23.64 -20.24 10.23
C TYR A 47 -23.01 -18.94 9.73
N THR A 48 -21.69 -18.79 9.88
CA THR A 48 -20.92 -17.62 9.43
C THR A 48 -21.26 -17.21 8.00
N GLY A 49 -21.60 -15.93 7.79
CA GLY A 49 -21.98 -15.39 6.48
C GLY A 49 -23.42 -15.72 6.04
N SER A 50 -24.23 -16.30 6.92
CA SER A 50 -25.59 -16.76 6.63
C SER A 50 -26.64 -16.03 7.47
N TYR A 51 -27.91 -16.18 7.10
CA TYR A 51 -29.05 -15.69 7.86
C TYR A 51 -29.70 -16.82 8.65
N ILE A 52 -30.20 -16.51 9.84
CA ILE A 52 -31.01 -17.44 10.65
C ILE A 52 -32.34 -16.78 10.94
N TYR A 53 -33.41 -17.34 10.37
CA TYR A 53 -34.78 -16.99 10.72
C TYR A 53 -35.25 -17.88 11.87
N CYS A 54 -35.51 -17.26 13.01
CA CYS A 54 -36.05 -17.89 14.20
C CYS A 54 -37.55 -17.62 14.31
N ASN A 55 -38.36 -18.67 14.42
CA ASN A 55 -39.78 -18.58 14.75
C ASN A 55 -40.06 -19.51 15.93
N ASP A 56 -40.16 -18.94 17.12
CA ASP A 56 -40.39 -19.74 18.34
C ASP A 56 -41.84 -20.23 18.44
N VAL A 57 -42.10 -21.09 19.43
CA VAL A 57 -43.46 -21.64 19.69
C VAL A 57 -44.48 -20.58 20.08
N ASN A 58 -44.04 -19.40 20.51
CA ASN A 58 -44.88 -18.25 20.86
C ASN A 58 -45.05 -17.28 19.68
N ASN A 59 -44.60 -17.65 18.48
CA ASN A 59 -44.65 -16.83 17.27
C ASN A 59 -43.83 -15.52 17.41
N ASN A 60 -42.79 -15.51 18.25
CA ASN A 60 -41.78 -14.47 18.28
C ASN A 60 -40.81 -14.72 17.13
N LYS A 61 -40.88 -13.82 16.14
CA LYS A 61 -40.13 -13.93 14.90
C LYS A 61 -38.93 -13.00 14.93
N LYS A 62 -37.77 -13.54 14.60
CA LYS A 62 -36.52 -12.80 14.52
C LYS A 62 -35.70 -13.26 13.34
N LEU A 63 -35.01 -12.33 12.69
CA LEU A 63 -34.03 -12.64 11.67
C LEU A 63 -32.67 -12.20 12.17
N TYR A 64 -31.70 -13.08 12.12
CA TYR A 64 -30.31 -12.80 12.48
C TYR A 64 -29.44 -12.91 11.24
N TYR A 65 -28.44 -12.06 11.14
CA TYR A 65 -27.28 -12.27 10.28
C TYR A 65 -26.11 -12.71 11.16
N ILE A 66 -25.41 -13.77 10.76
CA ILE A 66 -24.21 -14.23 11.45
C ILE A 66 -23.01 -13.71 10.69
N ASP A 67 -22.25 -12.85 11.35
CA ASP A 67 -21.12 -12.14 10.80
C ASP A 67 -19.91 -13.10 10.61
N SER A 68 -18.83 -12.62 9.98
CA SER A 68 -17.60 -13.41 9.76
C SER A 68 -16.95 -13.91 11.05
N ASN A 69 -17.21 -13.27 12.19
CA ASN A 69 -16.66 -13.62 13.50
C ASN A 69 -17.53 -14.64 14.26
N GLY A 70 -18.67 -15.04 13.70
CA GLY A 70 -19.63 -15.90 14.39
C GLY A 70 -20.52 -15.12 15.37
N GLU A 71 -20.55 -13.79 15.29
CA GLU A 71 -21.44 -12.95 16.09
C GLU A 71 -22.78 -12.76 15.38
N SER A 72 -23.88 -12.83 16.12
CA SER A 72 -25.22 -12.60 15.58
C SER A 72 -25.62 -11.14 15.66
N LYS A 73 -26.12 -10.59 14.55
CA LYS A 73 -26.79 -9.28 14.48
C LYS A 73 -28.27 -9.46 14.17
N GLU A 74 -29.14 -9.06 15.09
CA GLU A 74 -30.59 -9.05 14.84
C GLU A 74 -30.94 -7.99 13.78
N LEU A 75 -31.73 -8.38 12.78
CA LEU A 75 -32.13 -7.54 11.66
C LEU A 75 -33.56 -7.06 11.83
N PRO A 76 -33.83 -5.74 11.66
CA PRO A 76 -35.16 -5.20 11.80
C PRO A 76 -36.03 -5.55 10.58
N ILE A 77 -37.00 -6.45 10.77
CA ILE A 77 -38.03 -6.77 9.78
C ILE A 77 -39.32 -6.02 10.14
N LYS A 78 -39.78 -5.13 9.23
CA LYS A 78 -40.98 -4.29 9.45
C LYS A 78 -42.27 -5.09 9.40
N ASP A 79 -42.32 -6.10 8.53
CA ASP A 79 -43.52 -6.91 8.31
C ASP A 79 -43.12 -8.38 8.11
N PHE A 80 -43.18 -9.14 9.21
CA PHE A 80 -42.89 -10.57 9.18
C PHE A 80 -43.94 -11.37 8.39
N HIS A 81 -45.17 -10.86 8.24
CA HIS A 81 -46.19 -11.55 7.45
C HIS A 81 -45.82 -11.50 5.96
N GLN A 82 -45.41 -10.34 5.45
CA GLN A 82 -44.92 -10.22 4.07
C GLN A 82 -43.60 -10.98 3.88
N PHE A 83 -42.70 -10.96 4.86
CA PHE A 83 -41.47 -11.77 4.84
C PHE A 83 -41.77 -13.26 4.69
N GLU A 84 -42.65 -13.82 5.54
CA GLU A 84 -43.01 -15.24 5.49
C GLU A 84 -43.75 -15.62 4.22
N LYS A 85 -44.60 -14.72 3.69
CA LYS A 85 -45.23 -14.93 2.39
C LYS A 85 -44.18 -15.09 1.30
N ASN A 86 -43.23 -14.16 1.21
CA ASN A 86 -42.13 -14.23 0.25
C ASN A 86 -41.25 -15.47 0.48
N LEU A 87 -40.99 -15.81 1.74
CA LEU A 87 -40.22 -17.01 2.12
C LEU A 87 -40.93 -18.28 1.66
N ASN A 88 -42.25 -18.39 1.85
CA ASN A 88 -43.04 -19.55 1.43
C ASN A 88 -43.13 -19.66 -0.10
N ASP A 89 -43.20 -18.52 -0.80
CA ASP A 89 -43.17 -18.48 -2.27
C ASP A 89 -41.85 -19.02 -2.82
N ILE A 90 -40.74 -18.79 -2.10
CA ILE A 90 -39.40 -19.30 -2.43
C ILE A 90 -39.22 -20.76 -1.94
N ASN A 91 -39.62 -21.07 -0.71
CA ASN A 91 -39.43 -22.36 -0.02
C ASN A 91 -40.65 -23.26 -0.10
N LYS A 92 -41.13 -23.54 -1.31
CA LYS A 92 -42.32 -24.37 -1.52
C LYS A 92 -42.22 -25.79 -0.93
N GLN A 93 -40.99 -26.27 -0.74
CA GLN A 93 -40.68 -27.62 -0.24
C GLN A 93 -40.38 -27.64 1.27
N GLN A 94 -40.48 -26.50 1.97
CA GLN A 94 -40.28 -26.39 3.43
C GLN A 94 -38.93 -26.93 3.92
N HIS A 95 -37.86 -26.68 3.16
CA HIS A 95 -36.50 -27.03 3.58
C HIS A 95 -36.11 -26.25 4.83
N ALA A 96 -35.39 -26.89 5.75
CA ALA A 96 -34.83 -26.26 6.94
C ALA A 96 -33.69 -25.27 6.64
N SER A 97 -33.16 -25.30 5.42
CA SER A 97 -32.14 -24.38 4.93
C SER A 97 -32.37 -24.08 3.45
N LEU A 98 -32.18 -22.84 3.07
CA LEU A 98 -32.40 -22.33 1.72
C LEU A 98 -31.15 -21.61 1.23
N HIS A 99 -30.86 -21.76 -0.05
CA HIS A 99 -29.91 -20.90 -0.73
C HIS A 99 -30.67 -19.84 -1.52
N LEU A 100 -30.51 -18.58 -1.14
CA LEU A 100 -31.15 -17.41 -1.73
C LEU A 100 -30.20 -16.78 -2.73
N SER A 101 -30.64 -16.61 -3.97
CA SER A 101 -29.94 -15.74 -4.93
C SER A 101 -29.90 -14.28 -4.45
N ASP A 102 -29.02 -13.47 -5.03
CA ASP A 102 -28.92 -12.03 -4.75
C ASP A 102 -30.28 -11.32 -4.77
N GLU A 103 -31.09 -11.57 -5.80
CA GLU A 103 -32.41 -10.95 -5.96
C GLU A 103 -33.42 -11.47 -4.93
N GLN A 104 -33.34 -12.76 -4.57
CA GLN A 104 -34.17 -13.33 -3.51
C GLN A 104 -33.79 -12.74 -2.16
N ALA A 105 -32.50 -12.64 -1.83
CA ALA A 105 -32.04 -12.01 -0.59
C ALA A 105 -32.38 -10.52 -0.55
N LYS A 106 -32.26 -9.80 -1.66
CA LYS A 106 -32.70 -8.41 -1.74
C LYS A 106 -34.20 -8.26 -1.53
N THR A 107 -35.00 -9.12 -2.16
CA THR A 107 -36.48 -9.08 -2.04
C THR A 107 -36.95 -9.52 -0.66
N LEU A 108 -36.28 -10.51 -0.06
CA LEU A 108 -36.68 -11.12 1.19
C LEU A 108 -36.13 -10.37 2.42
N ILE A 109 -34.90 -9.87 2.35
CA ILE A 109 -34.12 -9.38 3.50
C ILE A 109 -33.88 -7.86 3.41
N ALA A 110 -33.67 -7.30 2.22
CA ALA A 110 -33.41 -5.87 2.10
C ALA A 110 -34.69 -5.06 2.36
N ASN A 111 -34.75 -4.43 3.52
CA ASN A 111 -35.73 -3.43 3.87
C ASN A 111 -35.14 -2.03 3.59
N ARG A 112 -35.94 -0.96 3.61
CA ARG A 112 -35.45 0.42 3.32
C ARG A 112 -34.25 0.87 4.17
N ASP A 113 -34.00 0.22 5.32
CA ASP A 113 -32.99 0.59 6.30
C ASP A 113 -31.85 -0.44 6.46
N TYR A 114 -31.89 -1.56 5.73
CA TYR A 114 -30.84 -2.59 5.77
C TYR A 114 -30.54 -3.09 4.35
N THR A 115 -29.29 -2.92 3.92
CA THR A 115 -28.77 -3.56 2.71
C THR A 115 -27.80 -4.65 3.15
N PRO A 116 -27.97 -5.91 2.70
CA PRO A 116 -26.98 -6.97 2.92
C PRO A 116 -25.55 -6.50 2.59
N PRO A 117 -24.52 -6.89 3.37
CA PRO A 117 -23.12 -6.59 3.08
C PRO A 117 -22.79 -6.87 1.59
N GLY A 118 -22.16 -5.89 0.95
CA GLY A 118 -22.39 -5.50 -0.45
C GLY A 118 -22.44 -6.64 -1.48
N LEU A 119 -23.49 -6.67 -2.29
CA LEU A 119 -23.71 -7.51 -3.47
C LEU A 119 -22.76 -7.19 -4.65
N MET A 120 -21.45 -7.09 -4.43
CA MET A 120 -20.52 -7.01 -5.55
C MET A 120 -20.43 -8.39 -6.20
N LYS A 121 -21.11 -8.56 -7.34
CA LYS A 121 -20.87 -9.66 -8.28
C LYS A 121 -19.47 -9.51 -8.87
N ILE A 122 -18.44 -9.90 -8.13
CA ILE A 122 -17.10 -10.07 -8.67
C ILE A 122 -17.08 -11.44 -9.38
N LYS A 123 -17.50 -11.45 -10.65
CA LYS A 123 -17.47 -12.65 -11.52
C LYS A 123 -16.06 -13.08 -11.95
N ASP A 124 -15.04 -12.39 -11.47
CA ASP A 124 -13.65 -12.52 -11.94
C ASP A 124 -12.78 -13.43 -11.04
N PHE A 125 -13.39 -14.12 -10.06
CA PHE A 125 -12.70 -15.07 -9.18
C PHE A 125 -13.26 -16.48 -9.39
N HIS A 126 -12.40 -17.45 -9.75
CA HIS A 126 -12.80 -18.83 -9.94
C HIS A 126 -11.71 -19.83 -9.53
N ILE A 127 -12.09 -20.85 -8.77
CA ILE A 127 -11.29 -22.05 -8.51
C ILE A 127 -12.17 -23.27 -8.79
N SER A 128 -11.77 -24.11 -9.75
CA SER A 128 -12.54 -25.29 -10.11
C SER A 128 -12.78 -26.21 -8.89
N LYS A 129 -13.97 -26.82 -8.79
CA LYS A 129 -14.36 -27.74 -7.71
C LYS A 129 -13.29 -28.80 -7.42
N ARG A 130 -12.72 -29.41 -8.47
CA ARG A 130 -11.64 -30.41 -8.35
C ARG A 130 -10.41 -29.88 -7.62
N ILE A 131 -10.06 -28.60 -7.81
CA ILE A 131 -8.94 -27.97 -7.11
C ILE A 131 -9.34 -27.58 -5.70
N ARG A 132 -10.55 -27.03 -5.48
CA ARG A 132 -11.10 -26.74 -4.14
C ARG A 132 -11.04 -27.97 -3.24
N GLU A 133 -11.55 -29.10 -3.73
CA GLU A 133 -11.51 -30.39 -3.03
C GLU A 133 -10.09 -30.88 -2.71
N LYS A 134 -9.07 -30.42 -3.44
CA LYS A 134 -7.67 -30.78 -3.19
C LYS A 134 -7.00 -29.89 -2.15
N ILE A 135 -7.25 -28.58 -2.21
CA ILE A 135 -6.52 -27.60 -1.40
C ILE A 135 -7.25 -27.31 -0.09
N PHE A 136 -8.58 -27.29 -0.05
CA PHE A 136 -9.35 -26.92 1.13
C PHE A 136 -9.72 -28.15 1.97
N LYS A 137 -8.71 -28.89 2.43
CA LYS A 137 -8.90 -30.09 3.25
C LYS A 137 -8.48 -29.84 4.70
N GLU A 138 -9.31 -30.29 5.63
CA GLU A 138 -8.95 -30.50 7.04
C GLU A 138 -9.05 -32.00 7.35
N ASP A 139 -8.08 -32.55 8.07
CA ASP A 139 -7.98 -33.99 8.36
C ASP A 139 -8.10 -34.89 7.11
N GLY A 140 -7.59 -34.40 5.98
CA GLY A 140 -7.59 -35.10 4.70
C GLY A 140 -8.93 -35.09 3.94
N ARG A 141 -9.96 -34.42 4.45
CA ARG A 141 -11.29 -34.34 3.84
C ARG A 141 -11.68 -32.91 3.49
N TYR A 142 -12.36 -32.76 2.36
CA TYR A 142 -12.95 -31.50 1.94
C TYR A 142 -14.32 -31.34 2.58
N SER A 143 -14.61 -30.15 3.10
CA SER A 143 -15.96 -29.70 3.41
C SER A 143 -16.08 -28.19 3.16
N PRO A 144 -17.29 -27.66 2.87
CA PRO A 144 -17.50 -26.22 2.74
C PRO A 144 -17.08 -25.42 3.98
N GLU A 145 -17.20 -26.00 5.17
CA GLU A 145 -16.84 -25.37 6.45
C GLU A 145 -15.32 -25.30 6.62
N ALA A 146 -14.59 -26.35 6.24
CA ALA A 146 -13.13 -26.34 6.22
C ALA A 146 -12.60 -25.30 5.23
N GLU A 147 -13.21 -25.22 4.03
CA GLU A 147 -12.92 -24.18 3.06
C GLU A 147 -13.16 -22.78 3.61
N ALA A 148 -14.29 -22.54 4.26
CA ALA A 148 -14.61 -21.26 4.88
C ALA A 148 -13.56 -20.85 5.93
N ARG A 149 -13.18 -21.78 6.83
CA ARG A 149 -12.16 -21.54 7.86
C ARG A 149 -10.79 -21.20 7.25
N ILE A 150 -10.36 -21.97 6.25
CA ILE A 150 -9.09 -21.75 5.57
C ILE A 150 -9.09 -20.38 4.87
N LEU A 151 -10.12 -20.09 4.09
CA LEU A 151 -10.24 -18.81 3.37
C LEU A 151 -10.28 -17.63 4.34
N LYS A 152 -11.07 -17.73 5.42
CA LYS A 152 -11.10 -16.71 6.49
C LYS A 152 -9.71 -16.46 7.06
N LYS A 153 -8.96 -17.52 7.39
CA LYS A 153 -7.59 -17.40 7.89
C LYS A 153 -6.65 -16.69 6.90
N LEU A 154 -6.76 -16.97 5.61
CA LEU A 154 -5.96 -16.31 4.56
C LEU A 154 -6.35 -14.84 4.38
N ILE A 155 -7.64 -14.53 4.50
CA ILE A 155 -8.15 -13.16 4.48
C ILE A 155 -7.62 -12.41 5.71
N ASP A 156 -7.72 -12.98 6.91
CA ASP A 156 -7.21 -12.37 8.15
C ASP A 156 -5.73 -12.03 8.03
N LYS A 157 -4.90 -12.98 7.55
CA LYS A 157 -3.48 -12.71 7.25
C LYS A 157 -3.27 -11.56 6.26
N SER A 158 -4.16 -11.42 5.28
CA SER A 158 -4.07 -10.34 4.30
C SER A 158 -4.35 -8.98 4.94
N PHE A 159 -5.29 -8.90 5.88
CA PHE A 159 -5.51 -7.70 6.68
C PHE A 159 -4.28 -7.41 7.55
N ASP A 160 -3.79 -8.40 8.30
CA ASP A 160 -2.64 -8.23 9.20
C ASP A 160 -1.38 -7.77 8.46
N ALA A 161 -1.21 -8.18 7.20
CA ALA A 161 -0.04 -7.82 6.39
C ALA A 161 -0.03 -6.37 5.90
N VAL A 162 -1.20 -5.73 5.72
CA VAL A 162 -1.29 -4.42 5.03
C VAL A 162 -2.13 -3.37 5.76
N ILE A 163 -2.80 -3.72 6.86
CA ILE A 163 -3.62 -2.82 7.66
C ILE A 163 -3.02 -2.72 9.07
N ASN A 164 -2.81 -1.50 9.56
CA ASN A 164 -2.48 -1.29 10.97
C ASN A 164 -3.71 -1.64 11.84
N PRO A 165 -3.56 -2.45 12.91
CA PRO A 165 -4.66 -2.87 13.78
C PRO A 165 -5.47 -1.71 14.39
N ASP A 166 -4.92 -0.50 14.45
CA ASP A 166 -5.61 0.68 15.00
C ASP A 166 -6.70 1.26 14.07
N HIS A 167 -6.83 0.78 12.83
CA HIS A 167 -7.85 1.25 11.90
C HIS A 167 -9.24 0.70 12.20
N THR A 168 -10.19 1.59 12.55
CA THR A 168 -11.61 1.25 12.69
C THR A 168 -12.38 1.28 11.36
N GLU A 169 -11.87 2.04 10.38
CA GLU A 169 -12.44 2.19 9.05
C GLU A 169 -11.33 2.23 8.00
N LEU A 170 -11.64 1.69 6.82
CA LEU A 170 -10.75 1.57 5.67
C LEU A 170 -11.26 2.39 4.50
N SER A 171 -10.33 2.98 3.77
CA SER A 171 -10.58 3.62 2.49
C SER A 171 -10.72 2.62 1.34
N GLU A 172 -11.24 3.06 0.20
CA GLU A 172 -11.29 2.23 -1.02
C GLU A 172 -9.89 1.81 -1.49
N ALA A 173 -8.86 2.66 -1.31
CA ALA A 173 -7.48 2.29 -1.60
C ALA A 173 -6.95 1.16 -0.69
N GLN A 174 -7.29 1.19 0.60
CA GLN A 174 -6.95 0.12 1.55
C GLN A 174 -7.75 -1.16 1.27
N HIS A 175 -9.05 -1.03 0.99
CA HIS A 175 -9.91 -2.12 0.52
C HIS A 175 -9.28 -2.84 -0.69
N GLN A 176 -8.83 -2.07 -1.69
CA GLN A 176 -8.14 -2.63 -2.86
C GLN A 176 -6.80 -3.30 -2.50
N ALA A 177 -6.01 -2.70 -1.61
CA ALA A 177 -4.72 -3.25 -1.18
C ALA A 177 -4.88 -4.61 -0.50
N VAL A 178 -5.85 -4.75 0.41
CA VAL A 178 -6.12 -6.03 1.11
C VAL A 178 -6.56 -7.09 0.12
N TRP A 179 -7.53 -6.78 -0.75
CA TRP A 179 -7.99 -7.74 -1.75
C TRP A 179 -6.85 -8.18 -2.68
N PHE A 180 -6.02 -7.22 -3.09
CA PHE A 180 -4.87 -7.49 -3.94
C PHE A 180 -3.85 -8.37 -3.24
N HIS A 181 -3.53 -8.12 -1.96
CA HIS A 181 -2.66 -8.98 -1.18
C HIS A 181 -3.20 -10.41 -1.07
N PHE A 182 -4.51 -10.55 -0.79
CA PHE A 182 -5.17 -11.84 -0.73
C PHE A 182 -5.05 -12.63 -2.04
N VAL A 183 -5.44 -12.03 -3.19
CA VAL A 183 -5.47 -12.73 -4.48
C VAL A 183 -4.11 -12.83 -5.18
N LYS A 184 -3.13 -12.03 -4.80
CA LYS A 184 -1.77 -12.03 -5.40
C LYS A 184 -0.72 -12.68 -4.54
N TYR A 185 -0.96 -12.84 -3.24
CA TYR A 185 0.01 -13.43 -2.32
C TYR A 185 -0.58 -14.54 -1.45
N GLU A 186 -1.45 -14.25 -0.49
CA GLU A 186 -1.86 -15.25 0.53
C GLU A 186 -2.51 -16.50 -0.06
N LEU A 187 -3.50 -16.32 -0.93
CA LEU A 187 -4.16 -17.45 -1.58
C LEU A 187 -3.24 -18.17 -2.57
N PRO A 188 -2.52 -17.49 -3.50
CA PRO A 188 -1.54 -18.17 -4.34
C PRO A 188 -0.47 -18.94 -3.56
N ASN A 189 0.08 -18.35 -2.49
CA ASN A 189 1.09 -19.00 -1.65
C ASN A 189 0.52 -20.27 -1.00
N TYR A 190 -0.71 -20.19 -0.47
CA TYR A 190 -1.41 -21.35 0.07
C TYR A 190 -1.61 -22.46 -0.97
N ILE A 191 -2.04 -22.11 -2.19
CA ILE A 191 -2.24 -23.07 -3.28
C ILE A 191 -0.91 -23.77 -3.63
N ILE A 192 0.18 -23.01 -3.72
CA ILE A 192 1.51 -23.52 -4.05
C ILE A 192 2.02 -24.46 -2.96
N GLU A 193 1.88 -24.09 -1.70
CA GLU A 193 2.29 -24.92 -0.55
C GLU A 193 1.44 -26.20 -0.45
N SER A 194 0.15 -26.12 -0.76
CA SER A 194 -0.78 -27.24 -0.72
C SER A 194 -0.57 -28.24 -1.85
N LEU A 195 -0.35 -27.76 -3.08
CA LEU A 195 -0.22 -28.59 -4.27
C LEU A 195 1.22 -29.02 -4.57
N LYS A 196 2.22 -28.26 -4.09
CA LYS A 196 3.65 -28.47 -4.35
C LYS A 196 3.94 -28.71 -5.84
N PRO A 197 3.50 -27.80 -6.73
CA PRO A 197 3.71 -27.99 -8.16
C PRO A 197 5.19 -27.90 -8.51
N ASN A 198 5.60 -28.58 -9.59
CA ASN A 198 6.98 -28.48 -10.11
C ASN A 198 7.31 -27.09 -10.66
N SER A 199 6.30 -26.37 -11.16
CA SER A 199 6.43 -25.01 -11.69
C SER A 199 5.12 -24.24 -11.56
N ILE A 200 5.21 -22.91 -11.59
CA ILE A 200 4.07 -21.99 -11.48
C ILE A 200 4.17 -20.91 -12.55
N ASN A 201 3.03 -20.37 -12.97
CA ASN A 201 2.98 -19.24 -13.89
C ASN A 201 1.80 -18.32 -13.53
N PHE A 202 2.07 -17.03 -13.38
CA PHE A 202 1.06 -15.98 -13.21
C PHE A 202 0.79 -15.31 -14.55
N SER A 203 -0.34 -15.62 -15.19
CA SER A 203 -0.69 -15.07 -16.49
C SER A 203 -2.06 -14.36 -16.48
N CYS A 204 -2.22 -13.45 -17.43
CA CYS A 204 -3.52 -12.92 -17.84
C CYS A 204 -3.79 -13.32 -19.29
N LYS A 205 -4.91 -12.89 -19.90
CA LYS A 205 -5.22 -13.19 -21.31
C LYS A 205 -4.02 -12.93 -22.24
N ASP A 206 -3.35 -11.80 -22.06
CA ASP A 206 -2.13 -11.47 -22.81
C ASP A 206 -0.83 -11.67 -22.00
N ALA A 207 -0.93 -12.20 -20.77
CA ALA A 207 0.16 -12.41 -19.81
C ALA A 207 1.16 -11.26 -19.53
N ILE A 208 0.93 -10.05 -20.03
CA ILE A 208 1.91 -8.95 -19.98
C ILE A 208 1.74 -8.10 -18.71
N ASP A 209 0.75 -7.21 -18.68
CA ASP A 209 0.70 -6.20 -17.62
C ASP A 209 0.21 -6.80 -16.28
N ARG A 210 -0.93 -7.50 -16.27
CA ARG A 210 -1.51 -8.09 -15.04
C ARG A 210 -0.71 -9.30 -14.52
N GLY A 211 -0.14 -10.09 -15.44
CA GLY A 211 0.71 -11.24 -15.10
C GLY A 211 2.03 -10.78 -14.48
N GLY A 212 2.69 -9.79 -15.10
CA GLY A 212 3.90 -9.16 -14.57
C GLY A 212 3.71 -8.58 -13.18
N VAL A 213 2.63 -7.81 -12.96
CA VAL A 213 2.29 -7.28 -11.62
C VAL A 213 2.11 -8.40 -10.59
N ALA A 214 1.36 -9.45 -10.92
CA ALA A 214 1.10 -10.55 -9.99
C ALA A 214 2.39 -11.28 -9.60
N SER A 215 3.24 -11.57 -10.59
CA SER A 215 4.53 -12.24 -10.37
C SER A 215 5.48 -11.37 -9.54
N ALA A 216 5.63 -10.09 -9.89
CA ALA A 216 6.50 -9.16 -9.18
C ALA A 216 6.07 -9.01 -7.71
N TYR A 217 4.77 -8.83 -7.45
CA TYR A 217 4.27 -8.69 -6.08
C TYR A 217 4.40 -9.98 -5.28
N TYR A 218 4.05 -11.14 -5.86
CA TYR A 218 4.19 -12.44 -5.18
C TYR A 218 5.64 -12.68 -4.75
N ASN A 219 6.59 -12.50 -5.68
CA ASN A 219 8.00 -12.76 -5.41
C ASN A 219 8.59 -11.73 -4.43
N LEU A 220 8.17 -10.46 -4.49
CA LEU A 220 8.55 -9.44 -3.50
C LEU A 220 8.16 -9.88 -2.09
N ILE A 221 6.87 -10.14 -1.85
CA ILE A 221 6.39 -10.49 -0.50
C ILE A 221 6.98 -11.83 -0.04
N LYS A 222 7.08 -12.84 -0.93
CA LYS A 222 7.68 -14.14 -0.58
C LYS A 222 9.15 -13.97 -0.16
N SER A 223 9.92 -13.15 -0.87
CA SER A 223 11.33 -12.87 -0.53
C SER A 223 11.49 -12.14 0.80
N PHE A 224 10.45 -11.46 1.28
CA PHE A 224 10.47 -10.74 2.56
C PHE A 224 10.06 -11.61 3.74
N GLN A 225 9.37 -12.73 3.53
CA GLN A 225 8.98 -13.66 4.60
C GLN A 225 10.17 -14.41 5.22
N PRO A 226 10.18 -14.65 6.54
CA PRO A 226 11.19 -15.49 7.16
C PRO A 226 11.25 -16.88 6.53
N LEU A 227 12.44 -17.46 6.44
CA LEU A 227 12.58 -18.86 6.06
C LEU A 227 11.98 -19.76 7.14
N THR A 228 11.37 -20.86 6.70
CA THR A 228 10.95 -21.93 7.60
C THR A 228 12.16 -22.66 8.18
N GLU A 229 12.01 -23.26 9.37
CA GLU A 229 13.07 -24.09 9.97
C GLU A 229 13.55 -25.22 9.05
N LYS A 230 12.69 -25.68 8.15
CA LYS A 230 13.02 -26.69 7.16
C LYS A 230 13.96 -26.14 6.09
N GLU A 231 13.69 -24.94 5.59
CA GLU A 231 14.53 -24.26 4.59
C GLU A 231 15.89 -23.90 5.19
N VAL A 232 15.91 -23.40 6.42
CA VAL A 232 17.17 -23.13 7.15
C VAL A 232 17.99 -24.41 7.31
N ARG A 233 17.37 -25.53 7.72
CA ARG A 233 18.06 -26.84 7.82
C ARG A 233 18.54 -27.39 6.47
N ALA A 234 17.90 -27.00 5.37
CA ALA A 234 18.32 -27.35 4.03
C ALA A 234 19.46 -26.46 3.50
N GLY A 235 19.98 -25.54 4.32
CA GLY A 235 21.05 -24.62 3.95
C GLY A 235 20.61 -23.50 3.02
N MET A 236 19.30 -23.21 2.94
CA MET A 236 18.83 -22.07 2.16
C MET A 236 19.17 -20.77 2.88
N GLU A 237 19.79 -19.85 2.14
CA GLU A 237 19.99 -18.48 2.56
C GLU A 237 18.88 -17.59 2.00
N LYS A 238 18.41 -16.66 2.82
CA LYS A 238 17.36 -15.73 2.40
C LYS A 238 18.01 -14.55 1.70
N ILE A 239 17.64 -14.34 0.45
CA ILE A 239 18.00 -13.15 -0.32
C ILE A 239 16.70 -12.39 -0.62
N PRO A 240 16.41 -11.30 0.11
CA PRO A 240 15.31 -10.41 -0.22
C PRO A 240 15.47 -9.88 -1.63
N MET A 241 14.36 -9.75 -2.36
CA MET A 241 14.35 -9.15 -3.69
C MET A 241 14.91 -7.73 -3.63
N SER A 242 15.85 -7.43 -4.52
CA SER A 242 16.38 -6.08 -4.69
C SER A 242 15.40 -5.16 -5.44
N ARG A 243 15.64 -3.85 -5.37
CA ARG A 243 14.86 -2.86 -6.10
C ARG A 243 14.92 -3.11 -7.61
N GLU A 244 16.11 -3.38 -8.13
CA GLU A 244 16.37 -3.58 -9.55
C GLU A 244 15.62 -4.82 -10.07
N GLU A 245 15.66 -5.93 -9.32
CA GLU A 245 14.91 -7.15 -9.65
C GLU A 245 13.40 -6.89 -9.66
N PHE A 246 12.89 -6.13 -8.68
CA PHE A 246 11.47 -5.79 -8.62
C PHE A 246 11.03 -4.90 -9.80
N GLU A 247 11.78 -3.84 -10.10
CA GLU A 247 11.51 -2.95 -11.24
C GLU A 247 11.61 -3.72 -12.57
N GLN A 248 12.60 -4.61 -12.71
CA GLN A 248 12.73 -5.47 -13.89
C GLN A 248 11.53 -6.42 -14.00
N ALA A 249 11.10 -7.06 -12.91
CA ALA A 249 9.93 -7.95 -12.91
C ALA A 249 8.64 -7.22 -13.32
N LEU A 250 8.48 -5.95 -12.94
CA LEU A 250 7.33 -5.13 -13.33
C LEU A 250 7.35 -4.70 -14.80
N HIS A 251 8.52 -4.35 -15.33
CA HIS A 251 8.63 -3.68 -16.61
C HIS A 251 9.14 -4.53 -17.76
N ALA A 252 9.80 -5.67 -17.52
CA ALA A 252 10.42 -6.47 -18.56
C ALA A 252 9.41 -6.96 -19.61
N ALA A 253 8.32 -7.62 -19.17
CA ALA A 253 7.30 -8.14 -20.07
C ALA A 253 6.63 -7.05 -20.95
N PRO A 254 6.11 -5.93 -20.39
CA PRO A 254 5.52 -4.88 -21.23
C PRO A 254 6.55 -4.18 -22.11
N THR A 255 7.80 -4.03 -21.66
CA THR A 255 8.85 -3.42 -22.49
C THR A 255 9.18 -4.30 -23.68
N MET A 256 9.39 -5.60 -23.44
CA MET A 256 9.75 -6.55 -24.51
C MET A 256 8.63 -6.78 -25.51
N VAL A 257 7.37 -6.85 -25.06
CA VAL A 257 6.24 -7.22 -25.94
C VAL A 257 5.52 -6.01 -26.52
N LYS A 258 5.47 -4.89 -25.79
CA LYS A 258 4.69 -3.69 -26.17
C LYS A 258 5.54 -2.44 -26.39
N GLY A 259 6.86 -2.50 -26.17
CA GLY A 259 7.76 -1.35 -26.33
C GLY A 259 7.49 -0.22 -25.32
N ARG A 260 6.87 -0.52 -24.18
CA ARG A 260 6.51 0.48 -23.15
C ARG A 260 6.65 -0.08 -21.74
N GLY A 261 6.74 0.80 -20.75
CA GLY A 261 6.59 0.43 -19.34
C GLY A 261 5.18 -0.09 -19.02
N ILE A 262 4.97 -0.47 -17.76
CA ILE A 262 3.69 -0.96 -17.29
C ILE A 262 2.63 0.16 -17.35
N ASN A 263 1.37 -0.20 -17.62
CA ASN A 263 0.29 0.78 -17.73
C ASN A 263 -0.26 1.18 -16.34
N HIS A 264 -1.53 1.59 -16.27
CA HIS A 264 -2.24 1.94 -15.03
C HIS A 264 -2.17 0.88 -13.91
N HIS A 265 -1.79 -0.37 -14.20
CA HIS A 265 -1.56 -1.38 -13.18
C HIS A 265 -0.44 -1.02 -12.18
N ILE A 266 0.45 -0.06 -12.51
CA ILE A 266 1.41 0.50 -11.54
C ILE A 266 0.70 1.11 -10.32
N ASN A 267 -0.47 1.74 -10.51
CA ASN A 267 -1.21 2.36 -9.40
C ASN A 267 -1.80 1.30 -8.44
N LEU A 268 -2.21 0.15 -8.97
CA LEU A 268 -2.78 -0.94 -8.15
C LEU A 268 -1.72 -1.60 -7.27
N ILE A 269 -0.55 -1.90 -7.85
CA ILE A 269 0.56 -2.43 -7.06
C ILE A 269 1.08 -1.36 -6.10
N TRP A 270 1.12 -0.09 -6.52
CA TRP A 270 1.54 1.01 -5.66
C TRP A 270 0.69 1.10 -4.39
N ASN A 271 -0.65 1.02 -4.46
CA ASN A 271 -1.48 1.01 -3.25
C ASN A 271 -1.17 -0.15 -2.32
N SER A 272 -0.93 -1.32 -2.91
CA SER A 272 -0.65 -2.54 -2.14
C SER A 272 0.71 -2.44 -1.46
N VAL A 273 1.69 -1.81 -2.11
CA VAL A 273 2.99 -1.47 -1.52
C VAL A 273 2.85 -0.36 -0.48
N ASP A 274 2.08 0.69 -0.73
CA ASP A 274 1.82 1.77 0.23
C ASP A 274 1.22 1.24 1.53
N ALA A 275 0.15 0.45 1.44
CA ALA A 275 -0.48 -0.19 2.59
C ALA A 275 0.49 -1.12 3.33
N TYR A 276 1.23 -1.96 2.59
CA TYR A 276 2.23 -2.86 3.18
C TYR A 276 3.36 -2.07 3.88
N VAL A 277 3.88 -1.00 3.27
CA VAL A 277 4.91 -0.17 3.88
C VAL A 277 4.39 0.51 5.13
N ASN A 278 3.17 1.04 5.13
CA ASN A 278 2.59 1.70 6.30
C ASN A 278 2.39 0.71 7.46
N ALA A 279 1.93 -0.50 7.19
CA ALA A 279 1.77 -1.54 8.20
C ALA A 279 3.10 -2.07 8.76
N ASN A 280 4.18 -2.04 7.96
CA ASN A 280 5.47 -2.65 8.29
C ASN A 280 6.63 -1.64 8.35
N TYR A 281 6.34 -0.34 8.50
CA TYR A 281 7.30 0.75 8.28
C TYR A 281 8.59 0.57 9.08
N LYS A 282 8.44 0.34 10.40
CA LYS A 282 9.58 0.16 11.31
C LYS A 282 10.47 -1.02 10.89
N GLN A 283 9.87 -2.17 10.59
CA GLN A 283 10.62 -3.35 10.17
C GLN A 283 11.36 -3.13 8.85
N LEU A 284 10.73 -2.44 7.90
CA LEU A 284 11.34 -2.15 6.61
C LEU A 284 12.48 -1.13 6.74
N LYS A 285 12.29 -0.09 7.55
CA LYS A 285 13.31 0.92 7.84
C LYS A 285 14.55 0.32 8.50
N ASP A 286 14.35 -0.56 9.48
CA ASP A 286 15.43 -1.14 10.27
C ASP A 286 16.18 -2.26 9.52
N ASP A 287 15.71 -2.69 8.34
CA ASP A 287 16.34 -3.70 7.49
C ASP A 287 16.89 -3.09 6.19
N PRO A 288 18.22 -2.90 6.07
CA PRO A 288 18.85 -2.29 4.90
C PRO A 288 18.53 -2.99 3.57
N GLN A 289 18.25 -4.31 3.57
CA GLN A 289 17.93 -5.06 2.36
C GLN A 289 16.48 -4.85 1.90
N LYS A 290 15.62 -4.26 2.73
CA LYS A 290 14.20 -4.01 2.44
C LYS A 290 13.82 -2.54 2.44
N ALA A 291 14.62 -1.67 3.07
CA ALA A 291 14.36 -0.25 3.19
C ALA A 291 14.11 0.45 1.84
N TRP A 292 14.70 -0.06 0.76
CA TRP A 292 14.49 0.46 -0.59
C TRP A 292 13.01 0.49 -1.01
N LEU A 293 12.15 -0.37 -0.45
CA LEU A 293 10.73 -0.42 -0.80
C LEU A 293 9.99 0.86 -0.38
N ILE A 294 10.43 1.49 0.72
CA ILE A 294 9.94 2.80 1.19
C ILE A 294 10.24 3.86 0.12
N GLU A 295 11.50 3.92 -0.34
CA GLU A 295 11.89 4.86 -1.39
C GLU A 295 11.17 4.60 -2.71
N TRP A 296 11.00 3.32 -3.10
CA TRP A 296 10.27 2.95 -4.30
C TRP A 296 8.82 3.43 -4.25
N ARG A 297 8.13 3.24 -3.11
CA ARG A 297 6.78 3.77 -2.89
C ARG A 297 6.77 5.29 -3.08
N ASP A 298 7.70 6.00 -2.43
CA ASP A 298 7.71 7.45 -2.42
C ASP A 298 7.96 8.02 -3.84
N PHE A 299 8.89 7.44 -4.59
CA PHE A 299 9.20 7.88 -5.97
C PHE A 299 8.12 7.53 -6.99
N ASN A 300 7.34 6.48 -6.74
CA ASN A 300 6.26 6.06 -7.63
C ASN A 300 4.87 6.58 -7.21
N CYS A 301 4.79 7.45 -6.21
CA CYS A 301 3.54 7.97 -5.67
C CYS A 301 2.62 8.61 -6.73
N PRO A 302 1.38 8.15 -6.92
CA PRO A 302 0.38 8.80 -7.77
C PRO A 302 0.19 10.28 -7.43
N HIS A 303 -0.10 11.12 -8.43
CA HIS A 303 -0.24 12.57 -8.23
C HIS A 303 -1.33 12.91 -7.22
N GLN A 304 -2.41 12.13 -7.21
CA GLN A 304 -3.56 12.32 -6.31
C GLN A 304 -3.23 11.96 -4.86
N ARG A 305 -2.17 11.18 -4.62
CA ARG A 305 -1.79 10.66 -3.30
C ARG A 305 -0.61 11.41 -2.68
N VAL A 306 0.12 12.20 -3.48
CA VAL A 306 1.38 12.81 -3.09
C VAL A 306 1.26 13.78 -1.92
N GLU A 307 0.12 14.45 -1.77
CA GLU A 307 -0.06 15.43 -0.71
C GLU A 307 -0.08 14.77 0.67
N ASN A 308 -0.92 13.75 0.83
CA ASN A 308 -1.01 13.00 2.08
C ASN A 308 0.30 12.26 2.38
N LEU A 309 0.90 11.64 1.36
CA LEU A 309 2.17 10.94 1.55
C LEU A 309 3.32 11.91 1.88
N LEU A 310 3.38 13.10 1.27
CA LEU A 310 4.38 14.11 1.60
C LEU A 310 4.27 14.53 3.06
N ALA A 311 3.05 14.81 3.55
CA ALA A 311 2.82 15.16 4.94
C ALA A 311 3.34 14.07 5.90
N GLN A 312 2.99 12.81 5.61
CA GLN A 312 3.44 11.65 6.37
C GLN A 312 4.97 11.52 6.35
N ARG A 313 5.59 11.59 5.16
CA ARG A 313 7.04 11.43 5.02
C ARG A 313 7.85 12.54 5.67
N ILE A 314 7.36 13.79 5.67
CA ILE A 314 8.03 14.86 6.40
C ILE A 314 8.13 14.49 7.88
N GLN A 315 7.00 14.09 8.50
CA GLN A 315 6.97 13.71 9.92
C GLN A 315 7.86 12.48 10.22
N GLU A 316 7.77 11.44 9.38
CA GLU A 316 8.59 10.25 9.54
C GLU A 316 10.07 10.62 9.46
N CYS A 317 10.49 11.33 8.40
CA CYS A 317 11.88 11.76 8.19
C CYS A 317 12.41 12.70 9.28
N GLU A 318 11.60 13.66 9.76
CA GLU A 318 11.96 14.53 10.91
C GLU A 318 12.28 13.66 12.13
N THR A 319 11.43 12.67 12.42
CA THR A 319 11.62 11.75 13.55
C THR A 319 12.93 10.96 13.41
N GLU A 320 13.25 10.46 12.20
CA GLU A 320 14.48 9.68 12.00
C GLU A 320 15.73 10.54 12.16
N LEU A 321 15.72 11.76 11.64
CA LEU A 321 16.84 12.69 11.79
C LEU A 321 17.03 13.06 13.27
N ASP A 322 15.96 13.34 14.00
CA ASP A 322 16.00 13.63 15.43
C ASP A 322 16.55 12.45 16.26
N GLU A 323 16.13 11.22 15.95
CA GLU A 323 16.67 10.01 16.56
C GLU A 323 18.17 9.87 16.31
N GLN A 324 18.63 10.13 15.09
CA GLN A 324 20.05 10.06 14.74
C GLN A 324 20.87 11.18 15.39
N ILE A 325 20.32 12.39 15.50
CA ILE A 325 20.93 13.51 16.22
C ILE A 325 21.12 13.14 17.70
N LYS A 326 20.09 12.57 18.34
CA LYS A 326 20.15 12.12 19.74
C LYS A 326 21.23 11.04 19.93
N LYS A 327 21.25 10.03 19.06
CA LYS A 327 22.28 8.97 19.08
C LYS A 327 23.69 9.52 18.91
N GLN A 328 23.88 10.47 17.99
CA GLN A 328 25.19 11.07 17.74
C GLN A 328 25.67 11.90 18.93
N LYS A 329 24.81 12.74 19.52
CA LYS A 329 25.13 13.52 20.73
C LYS A 329 25.51 12.64 21.92
N GLN A 330 24.84 11.51 22.09
CA GLN A 330 25.16 10.54 23.14
C GLN A 330 26.53 9.88 22.91
N ALA A 331 26.89 9.60 21.65
CA ALA A 331 28.15 8.96 21.31
C ALA A 331 29.37 9.89 21.45
N GLU A 332 29.22 11.18 21.16
CA GLU A 332 30.32 12.17 21.15
C GLU A 332 30.48 12.92 22.48
N GLY A 333 29.55 12.73 23.42
CA GLY A 333 29.47 13.50 24.67
C GLY A 333 28.91 14.91 24.45
N GLU A 334 28.22 15.46 25.45
CA GLU A 334 27.49 16.74 25.34
C GLU A 334 28.37 17.95 24.99
N GLN A 335 29.70 17.84 25.07
CA GLN A 335 30.64 18.95 24.87
C GLN A 335 31.19 19.09 23.43
N GLN A 336 30.94 18.14 22.52
CA GLN A 336 31.36 18.26 21.11
C GLN A 336 30.17 18.62 20.19
N GLU A 337 29.66 19.85 20.30
CA GLU A 337 28.55 20.35 19.45
C GLU A 337 28.90 20.48 17.95
N ALA A 338 30.18 20.39 17.58
CA ALA A 338 30.68 20.70 16.23
C ALA A 338 31.12 19.46 15.43
N SER A 339 30.50 18.29 15.63
CA SER A 339 30.78 17.15 14.78
C SER A 339 30.28 17.38 13.34
N PRO A 340 31.11 17.10 12.31
CA PRO A 340 30.69 17.28 10.93
C PRO A 340 29.48 16.40 10.54
N LYS A 341 29.31 15.25 11.19
CA LYS A 341 28.14 14.38 10.98
C LYS A 341 26.87 14.98 11.59
N LEU A 342 26.97 15.57 12.78
CA LEU A 342 25.87 16.27 13.43
C LEU A 342 25.41 17.47 12.60
N GLU A 343 26.34 18.18 11.96
CA GLU A 343 26.01 19.30 11.07
C GLU A 343 25.23 18.85 9.83
N VAL A 344 25.60 17.72 9.20
CA VAL A 344 24.84 17.16 8.07
C VAL A 344 23.39 16.83 8.46
N LEU A 345 23.18 16.27 9.66
CA LEU A 345 21.85 15.95 10.17
C LEU A 345 21.02 17.22 10.42
N LYS A 346 21.62 18.25 11.05
CA LYS A 346 20.97 19.56 11.26
C LYS A 346 20.58 20.23 9.94
N GLN A 347 21.45 20.19 8.93
CA GLN A 347 21.12 20.70 7.60
C GLN A 347 19.98 19.92 6.94
N GLY A 348 19.90 18.60 7.19
CA GLY A 348 18.76 17.78 6.78
C GLY A 348 17.44 18.29 7.36
N ILE A 349 17.41 18.58 8.67
CA ILE A 349 16.24 19.17 9.34
C ILE A 349 15.86 20.53 8.72
N ASN A 350 16.83 21.42 8.49
CA ASN A 350 16.58 22.73 7.87
C ASN A 350 15.93 22.61 6.48
N VAL A 351 16.29 21.58 5.71
CA VAL A 351 15.65 21.29 4.42
C VAL A 351 14.21 20.82 4.65
N LEU A 352 13.95 19.90 5.58
CA LEU A 352 12.60 19.41 5.87
C LEU A 352 11.66 20.50 6.39
N GLU A 353 12.13 21.38 7.27
CA GLU A 353 11.35 22.51 7.79
C GLU A 353 10.88 23.44 6.65
N GLU A 354 11.75 23.68 5.67
CA GLU A 354 11.41 24.52 4.52
C GLU A 354 10.42 23.83 3.58
N ILE A 355 10.54 22.51 3.41
CA ILE A 355 9.54 21.70 2.68
C ILE A 355 8.19 21.75 3.38
N LYS A 356 8.16 21.64 4.72
CA LYS A 356 6.94 21.69 5.54
C LYS A 356 6.21 23.01 5.42
N LYS A 357 6.94 24.14 5.38
CA LYS A 357 6.35 25.46 5.08
C LYS A 357 5.67 25.48 3.70
N GLN A 358 6.34 24.95 2.68
CA GLN A 358 5.80 24.89 1.31
C GLN A 358 4.61 23.94 1.18
N GLN A 359 4.58 22.83 1.92
CA GLN A 359 3.47 21.88 1.93
C GLN A 359 2.15 22.58 2.31
N GLY A 360 2.19 23.50 3.27
CA GLY A 360 1.02 24.25 3.74
C GLY A 360 0.49 25.34 2.79
N GLN A 361 1.19 25.63 1.68
CA GLN A 361 0.91 26.78 0.80
C GLN A 361 0.27 26.39 -0.55
N GLU A 362 -0.32 25.20 -0.66
CA GLU A 362 -0.94 24.68 -1.90
C GLU A 362 -0.02 24.76 -3.15
N VAL A 363 1.31 24.66 -2.97
CA VAL A 363 2.25 24.83 -4.07
C VAL A 363 2.22 23.67 -5.08
N SER A 364 2.49 23.96 -6.35
CA SER A 364 2.80 22.92 -7.33
C SER A 364 4.13 22.20 -7.03
N GLY A 365 4.34 21.01 -7.59
CA GLY A 365 5.60 20.27 -7.44
C GLY A 365 5.74 19.44 -6.17
N LYS A 366 4.64 19.07 -5.50
CA LYS A 366 4.64 18.20 -4.30
C LYS A 366 5.42 16.88 -4.49
N ARG A 367 5.46 16.32 -5.71
CA ARG A 367 6.29 15.13 -6.02
C ARG A 367 7.79 15.40 -5.92
N LEU A 368 8.25 16.57 -6.38
CA LEU A 368 9.64 16.96 -6.24
C LEU A 368 9.97 17.15 -4.75
N LEU A 369 9.07 17.78 -3.99
CA LEU A 369 9.23 17.93 -2.54
C LEU A 369 9.29 16.59 -1.80
N LEU A 370 8.47 15.61 -2.22
CA LEU A 370 8.52 14.25 -1.68
C LEU A 370 9.86 13.59 -1.99
N GLU A 371 10.33 13.67 -3.24
CA GLU A 371 11.65 13.16 -3.61
C GLU A 371 12.77 13.84 -2.81
N THR A 372 12.66 15.16 -2.58
CA THR A 372 13.64 15.91 -1.79
C THR A 372 13.65 15.45 -0.34
N THR A 373 12.47 15.28 0.27
CA THR A 373 12.30 14.79 1.64
C THR A 373 13.02 13.46 1.85
N VAL A 374 12.81 12.52 0.93
CA VAL A 374 13.41 11.17 1.00
C VAL A 374 14.92 11.22 0.81
N ARG A 375 15.40 11.89 -0.26
CA ARG A 375 16.84 11.94 -0.57
C ARG A 375 17.65 12.71 0.46
N THR A 376 17.13 13.85 0.94
CA THR A 376 17.75 14.63 2.00
C THR A 376 18.02 13.78 3.24
N THR A 377 17.02 12.99 3.63
CA THR A 377 17.08 12.16 4.84
C THR A 377 18.01 10.97 4.64
N SER A 378 17.86 10.24 3.54
CA SER A 378 18.70 9.10 3.17
C SER A 378 20.18 9.51 3.11
N MET A 379 20.52 10.60 2.42
CA MET A 379 21.89 11.11 2.33
C MET A 379 22.43 11.63 3.67
N ALA A 380 21.58 12.15 4.55
CA ALA A 380 22.01 12.64 5.87
C ALA A 380 22.30 11.51 6.86
N ILE A 381 21.48 10.45 6.84
CA ILE A 381 21.57 9.33 7.80
C ILE A 381 22.61 8.31 7.36
N SER A 382 22.67 8.01 6.06
CA SER A 382 23.43 6.90 5.49
C SER A 382 24.53 7.38 4.55
N PRO A 383 25.79 7.47 5.00
CA PRO A 383 26.93 7.89 4.18
C PRO A 383 27.11 7.09 2.89
N GLU A 384 26.77 5.79 2.91
CA GLU A 384 26.81 4.88 1.76
C GLU A 384 25.89 5.31 0.60
N THR A 385 24.84 6.08 0.89
CA THR A 385 23.94 6.62 -0.13
C THR A 385 24.49 7.87 -0.80
N GLN A 386 25.58 8.46 -0.28
CA GLN A 386 26.22 9.66 -0.82
C GLN A 386 27.14 9.38 -2.02
N THR A 387 26.71 8.50 -2.92
CA THR A 387 27.40 8.22 -4.17
C THR A 387 27.40 9.44 -5.09
N ASP A 388 28.34 9.51 -6.04
CA ASP A 388 28.38 10.61 -7.03
C ASP A 388 27.08 10.70 -7.83
N LYS A 389 26.48 9.55 -8.17
CA LYS A 389 25.18 9.49 -8.84
C LYS A 389 24.06 10.07 -7.98
N SER A 390 24.03 9.76 -6.68
CA SER A 390 23.05 10.32 -5.75
C SER A 390 23.20 11.82 -5.61
N ARG A 391 24.44 12.32 -5.51
CA ARG A 391 24.75 13.76 -5.44
C ARG A 391 24.35 14.48 -6.72
N GLU A 392 24.61 13.90 -7.89
CA GLU A 392 24.19 14.46 -9.17
C GLU A 392 22.65 14.52 -9.28
N GLN A 393 21.95 13.47 -8.84
CA GLN A 393 20.49 13.44 -8.79
C GLN A 393 19.93 14.50 -7.83
N TYR A 394 20.55 14.65 -6.66
CA TYR A 394 20.17 15.65 -5.67
C TYR A 394 20.36 17.08 -6.19
N GLU A 395 21.46 17.35 -6.89
CA GLU A 395 21.73 18.62 -7.55
C GLU A 395 20.73 18.89 -8.69
N LYS A 396 20.41 17.89 -9.51
CA LYS A 396 19.35 17.98 -10.53
C LYS A 396 17.99 18.29 -9.90
N LEU A 397 17.69 17.70 -8.75
CA LEU A 397 16.43 17.92 -8.03
C LEU A 397 16.36 19.36 -7.49
N LYS A 398 17.43 19.85 -6.88
CA LYS A 398 17.57 21.25 -6.47
C LYS A 398 17.30 22.21 -7.63
N ASN A 399 17.85 21.92 -8.81
CA ASN A 399 17.64 22.74 -10.00
C ASN A 399 16.20 22.64 -10.52
N LYS A 400 15.56 21.47 -10.48
CA LYS A 400 14.13 21.31 -10.84
C LYS A 400 13.17 22.04 -9.89
N LEU A 401 13.56 22.23 -8.63
CA LEU A 401 12.81 23.03 -7.67
C LEU A 401 12.93 24.54 -7.96
N ALA A 402 13.86 24.96 -8.82
CA ALA A 402 13.97 26.35 -9.26
C ALA A 402 12.70 26.76 -10.00
N VAL A 403 12.19 27.93 -9.64
CA VAL A 403 11.10 28.55 -10.38
C VAL A 403 11.72 29.41 -11.47
N GLU A 404 11.88 28.82 -12.66
CA GLU A 404 12.21 29.60 -13.85
C GLU A 404 11.05 30.54 -14.18
N PHE A 405 11.36 31.83 -14.32
CA PHE A 405 10.43 32.91 -14.68
C PHE A 405 9.18 33.01 -13.77
N PRO A 406 9.36 33.43 -12.49
CA PRO A 406 8.27 33.49 -11.51
C PRO A 406 7.09 34.37 -11.94
N GLU A 407 7.36 35.51 -12.58
CA GLU A 407 6.33 36.43 -13.10
C GLU A 407 5.44 35.75 -14.14
N LEU A 408 6.01 34.93 -15.04
CA LEU A 408 5.25 34.16 -16.01
C LEU A 408 4.41 33.06 -15.35
N LYS A 409 4.90 32.44 -14.26
CA LYS A 409 4.10 31.46 -13.51
C LYS A 409 2.95 32.13 -12.75
N ILE A 410 3.16 33.30 -12.16
CA ILE A 410 2.11 34.14 -11.55
C ILE A 410 1.04 34.45 -12.60
N LEU A 411 1.44 35.00 -13.75
CA LEU A 411 0.51 35.37 -14.83
C LEU A 411 -0.24 34.14 -15.38
N LYS A 412 0.46 33.04 -15.62
CA LYS A 412 -0.15 31.77 -16.06
C LYS A 412 -1.12 31.21 -15.03
N GLY A 413 -0.81 31.34 -13.74
CA GLY A 413 -1.70 30.98 -12.63
C GLY A 413 -2.98 31.81 -12.65
N LEU A 414 -2.87 33.14 -12.74
CA LEU A 414 -4.01 34.05 -12.84
C LEU A 414 -4.90 33.77 -14.06
N ILE A 415 -4.30 33.51 -15.23
CA ILE A 415 -5.05 33.14 -16.45
C ILE A 415 -5.83 31.83 -16.24
N LYS A 416 -5.22 30.82 -15.60
CA LYS A 416 -5.91 29.55 -15.29
C LYS A 416 -7.03 29.74 -14.27
N ILE A 417 -6.82 30.55 -13.22
CA ILE A 417 -7.87 30.89 -12.25
C ILE A 417 -9.04 31.55 -12.98
N PHE A 418 -8.76 32.57 -13.81
CA PHE A 418 -9.80 33.27 -14.57
C PHE A 418 -10.57 32.32 -15.51
N ALA A 419 -9.86 31.49 -16.28
CA ALA A 419 -10.48 30.51 -17.16
C ALA A 419 -11.32 29.47 -16.40
N GLY A 420 -10.83 29.02 -15.25
CA GLY A 420 -11.55 28.12 -14.33
C GLY A 420 -12.83 28.76 -13.81
N THR A 421 -12.77 29.98 -13.27
CA THR A 421 -13.94 30.72 -12.79
C THR A 421 -15.00 30.93 -13.89
N VAL A 422 -14.57 31.23 -15.12
CA VAL A 422 -15.49 31.35 -16.27
C VAL A 422 -16.12 29.99 -16.60
N ALA A 423 -15.34 28.91 -16.62
CA ALA A 423 -15.85 27.56 -16.86
C ALA A 423 -16.84 27.12 -15.76
N ASP A 424 -16.53 27.40 -14.50
CA ASP A 424 -17.38 27.07 -13.36
C ASP A 424 -18.70 27.87 -13.40
N LEU A 425 -18.66 29.15 -13.79
CA LEU A 425 -19.86 29.98 -14.00
C LEU A 425 -20.73 29.42 -15.13
N VAL A 426 -20.13 29.05 -16.26
CA VAL A 426 -20.83 28.43 -17.39
C VAL A 426 -21.42 27.09 -16.99
N SER A 427 -20.67 26.27 -16.24
CA SER A 427 -21.10 24.97 -15.73
C SER A 427 -22.29 25.12 -14.77
N ALA A 428 -22.23 26.05 -13.82
CA ALA A 428 -23.35 26.34 -12.92
C ALA A 428 -24.61 26.76 -13.69
N THR A 429 -24.44 27.61 -14.71
CA THR A 429 -25.55 28.04 -15.59
C THR A 429 -26.14 26.87 -16.37
N LEU A 430 -25.30 26.01 -16.96
CA LEU A 430 -25.72 24.82 -17.70
C LEU A 430 -26.36 23.76 -16.79
N SER A 431 -25.89 23.62 -15.56
CA SER A 431 -26.45 22.70 -14.56
C SER A 431 -27.88 23.09 -14.19
N VAL A 432 -28.16 24.39 -14.00
CA VAL A 432 -29.52 24.91 -13.77
C VAL A 432 -30.43 24.63 -14.98
N VAL A 433 -29.94 24.87 -16.20
CA VAL A 433 -30.73 24.64 -17.43
C VAL A 433 -30.96 23.16 -17.72
N SER A 434 -30.01 22.29 -17.35
CA SER A 434 -30.06 20.85 -17.61
C SER A 434 -30.64 20.02 -16.45
N ALA A 435 -31.18 20.67 -15.41
CA ALA A 435 -31.65 20.02 -14.18
C ALA A 435 -30.58 19.09 -13.55
N GLY A 436 -29.32 19.55 -13.53
CA GLY A 436 -28.21 18.84 -12.89
C GLY A 436 -27.60 17.69 -13.70
N LYS A 437 -27.98 17.51 -14.97
CA LYS A 437 -27.45 16.42 -15.81
C LYS A 437 -26.05 16.66 -16.35
N ILE A 438 -25.57 17.90 -16.35
CA ILE A 438 -24.26 18.28 -16.87
C ILE A 438 -23.49 18.99 -15.75
N ASP A 439 -22.51 18.30 -15.15
CA ASP A 439 -21.56 18.86 -14.20
C ASP A 439 -20.17 18.88 -14.83
N ILE A 440 -19.72 20.06 -15.26
CA ILE A 440 -18.36 20.28 -15.77
C ILE A 440 -17.58 20.89 -14.62
N LYS A 441 -17.10 20.09 -13.68
CA LYS A 441 -16.16 20.56 -12.66
C LYS A 441 -14.81 20.83 -13.31
N SER A 442 -14.37 22.08 -13.28
CA SER A 442 -13.03 22.42 -13.75
C SER A 442 -12.03 22.34 -12.60
N ASP A 443 -11.08 21.39 -12.66
CA ASP A 443 -9.87 21.38 -11.81
C ASP A 443 -8.89 22.50 -12.22
N LEU A 444 -9.34 23.50 -12.98
CA LEU A 444 -8.49 24.57 -13.50
C LEU A 444 -8.19 25.63 -12.44
N THR A 445 -9.17 25.95 -11.60
CA THR A 445 -9.06 26.99 -10.58
C THR A 445 -8.03 26.62 -9.51
N SER A 446 -8.12 25.41 -8.96
CA SER A 446 -7.15 24.80 -8.03
C SER A 446 -5.74 24.74 -8.65
N ARG A 447 -5.61 24.25 -9.89
CA ARG A 447 -4.33 24.23 -10.62
C ARG A 447 -3.78 25.62 -10.89
N GLY A 448 -4.66 26.61 -11.06
CA GLY A 448 -4.32 28.01 -11.23
C GLY A 448 -3.70 28.59 -9.97
N TRP A 449 -4.36 28.41 -8.82
CA TRP A 449 -3.83 28.76 -7.50
C TRP A 449 -2.49 28.12 -7.20
N ALA A 450 -2.35 26.81 -7.44
CA ALA A 450 -1.08 26.12 -7.22
C ALA A 450 0.07 26.63 -8.12
N THR A 451 -0.25 27.08 -9.34
CA THR A 451 0.72 27.68 -10.26
C THR A 451 1.09 29.11 -9.82
N PHE A 452 0.10 29.90 -9.38
CA PHE A 452 0.30 31.25 -8.86
C PHE A 452 1.15 31.24 -7.59
N ASN A 453 0.78 30.44 -6.58
CA ASN A 453 1.51 30.29 -5.32
C ASN A 453 2.94 29.82 -5.57
N ALA A 454 3.15 28.90 -6.52
CA ALA A 454 4.51 28.48 -6.88
C ALA A 454 5.36 29.60 -7.50
N GLY A 455 4.77 30.61 -8.14
CA GLY A 455 5.49 31.80 -8.61
C GLY A 455 5.67 32.86 -7.53
N TRP A 456 4.69 33.01 -6.65
CA TRP A 456 4.70 33.96 -5.53
C TRP A 456 5.72 33.58 -4.44
N GLU A 457 5.83 32.29 -4.09
CA GLU A 457 6.70 31.76 -3.04
C GLU A 457 8.17 31.58 -3.47
N LEU A 458 8.69 32.55 -4.23
CA LEU A 458 10.06 32.51 -4.76
C LEU A 458 11.11 32.49 -3.63
N SER A 459 10.86 33.21 -2.52
CA SER A 459 11.77 33.29 -1.38
C SER A 459 11.93 31.94 -0.68
N SER A 460 10.81 31.25 -0.41
CA SER A 460 10.82 29.92 0.20
C SER A 460 11.53 28.90 -0.69
N ARG A 461 11.29 28.93 -2.02
CA ARG A 461 11.99 28.05 -2.97
C ARG A 461 13.50 28.31 -3.00
N LYS A 462 13.93 29.57 -2.99
CA LYS A 462 15.36 29.91 -2.90
C LYS A 462 15.98 29.46 -1.58
N SER A 463 15.27 29.62 -0.47
CA SER A 463 15.71 29.15 0.84
C SER A 463 15.91 27.63 0.84
N LEU A 464 14.95 26.88 0.27
CA LEU A 464 15.06 25.43 0.12
C LEU A 464 16.31 25.05 -0.70
N GLN A 465 16.52 25.71 -1.84
CA GLN A 465 17.68 25.44 -2.69
C GLN A 465 19.00 25.74 -1.99
N GLU A 466 19.09 26.83 -1.23
CA GLU A 466 20.31 27.15 -0.48
C GLU A 466 20.55 26.15 0.65
N ASN A 467 19.51 25.73 1.37
CA ASN A 467 19.62 24.68 2.39
C ASN A 467 20.11 23.35 1.78
N MET A 468 19.57 22.94 0.63
CA MET A 468 20.02 21.74 -0.10
C MET A 468 21.49 21.88 -0.54
N LYS A 469 21.90 23.05 -1.03
CA LYS A 469 23.29 23.32 -1.45
C LYS A 469 24.25 23.30 -0.26
N ASN A 470 23.86 23.89 0.86
CA ASN A 470 24.62 23.88 2.10
C ASN A 470 24.82 22.45 2.59
N GLN A 471 23.74 21.65 2.63
CA GLN A 471 23.82 20.24 2.99
C GLN A 471 24.81 19.48 2.09
N LEU A 472 24.74 19.67 0.76
CA LEU A 472 25.65 19.02 -0.18
C LEU A 472 27.12 19.43 0.03
N ASN A 473 27.38 20.70 0.32
CA ASN A 473 28.73 21.20 0.61
C ASN A 473 29.27 20.61 1.91
N THR A 474 28.45 20.53 2.97
CA THR A 474 28.84 19.89 4.23
C THR A 474 29.20 18.42 4.02
N MET A 475 28.41 17.68 3.23
CA MET A 475 28.72 16.29 2.90
C MET A 475 30.04 16.13 2.14
N LYS A 476 30.35 17.03 1.19
CA LYS A 476 31.62 17.01 0.45
C LYS A 476 32.82 17.24 1.36
N ASN A 477 32.74 18.26 2.21
CA ASN A 477 33.81 18.60 3.16
C ASN A 477 34.09 17.43 4.13
N ASN A 478 33.05 16.71 4.55
CA ASN A 478 33.19 15.55 5.43
C ASN A 478 33.94 14.39 4.78
N ASN A 479 33.71 14.14 3.49
CA ASN A 479 34.41 13.08 2.77
C ASN A 479 35.89 13.43 2.53
N SER A 480 36.19 14.67 2.14
CA SER A 480 37.58 15.11 1.96
C SER A 480 38.40 15.00 3.25
N ASN A 481 37.80 15.32 4.40
CA ASN A 481 38.47 15.18 5.70
C ASN A 481 38.73 13.70 6.08
N LYS A 482 37.85 12.77 5.70
CA LYS A 482 38.06 11.33 5.90
C LYS A 482 39.18 10.78 5.04
N GLU A 483 39.27 11.19 3.78
CA GLU A 483 40.34 10.77 2.86
C GLU A 483 41.71 11.26 3.35
N ILE A 484 41.79 12.50 3.84
CA ILE A 484 43.02 13.06 4.43
C ILE A 484 43.42 12.31 5.71
N ALA A 485 42.46 12.00 6.60
CA ALA A 485 42.75 11.27 7.85
C ALA A 485 43.23 9.84 7.59
N ASN A 486 42.63 9.15 6.62
CA ASN A 486 43.06 7.79 6.24
C ASN A 486 44.41 7.80 5.51
N GLY A 487 44.68 8.79 4.65
CA GLY A 487 45.97 8.93 3.97
C GLY A 487 47.12 9.40 4.87
N ALA A 488 46.83 10.07 5.99
CA ALA A 488 47.83 10.43 7.00
C ALA A 488 48.22 9.21 7.88
N SER A 489 47.27 8.29 8.13
CA SER A 489 47.51 7.07 8.91
C SER A 489 48.37 6.02 8.20
N GLU A 490 48.46 6.05 6.87
CA GLU A 490 49.28 5.08 6.10
C GLU A 490 50.76 5.51 5.95
N ASN A 491 51.12 6.75 6.30
CA ASN A 491 52.48 7.27 6.16
C ASN A 491 53.33 7.23 7.45
N ASP A 492 52.80 6.71 8.56
CA ASP A 492 53.48 6.59 9.85
C ASP A 492 53.74 5.13 10.27
N ILE A 493 54.06 4.25 9.31
CA ILE A 493 54.71 2.97 9.63
C ILE A 493 56.22 3.15 9.40
N PRO A 494 57.08 3.04 10.44
CA PRO A 494 58.52 3.04 10.26
C PRO A 494 58.91 1.87 9.37
N ASN A 495 59.67 2.13 8.31
CA ASN A 495 60.33 1.11 7.51
C ASN A 495 61.15 0.18 8.42
N GLU A 496 60.64 -1.02 8.69
CA GLU A 496 61.45 -2.12 9.20
C GLU A 496 62.41 -2.59 8.10
N PRO A 497 63.68 -2.91 8.44
CA PRO A 497 64.65 -3.33 7.47
C PRO A 497 64.32 -4.73 6.94
N SER A 498 64.41 -4.86 5.61
CA SER A 498 64.26 -6.11 4.87
C SER A 498 65.15 -7.22 5.41
N ALA A 499 64.53 -8.31 5.87
CA ALA A 499 65.20 -9.61 6.05
C ALA A 499 64.83 -10.51 4.87
N SER A 500 65.88 -10.97 4.21
CA SER A 500 65.89 -11.99 3.17
C SER A 500 65.54 -13.39 3.71
N ASP A 501 65.10 -14.23 2.77
CA ASP A 501 65.11 -15.70 2.79
C ASP A 501 64.14 -16.45 3.73
N SER A 502 63.13 -17.09 3.13
CA SER A 502 63.12 -18.56 3.00
C SER A 502 61.87 -19.06 2.28
N ILE A 503 62.12 -19.83 1.23
CA ILE A 503 61.16 -20.65 0.49
C ILE A 503 60.86 -21.89 1.33
N ALA A 504 59.59 -22.19 1.57
CA ALA A 504 59.15 -23.55 1.91
C ALA A 504 57.78 -23.83 1.28
N SER A 505 57.83 -24.69 0.26
CA SER A 505 56.73 -25.44 -0.32
C SER A 505 55.94 -26.20 0.74
N ILE A 506 54.61 -26.07 0.73
CA ILE A 506 53.70 -27.03 1.38
C ILE A 506 52.78 -27.59 0.30
N ASP A 507 53.00 -28.88 0.09
CA ASP A 507 52.24 -29.84 -0.70
C ASP A 507 51.23 -30.50 0.25
N LEU A 508 49.93 -30.48 -0.07
CA LEU A 508 48.93 -31.35 0.57
C LEU A 508 47.81 -31.67 -0.43
N SER A 509 47.95 -32.89 -0.97
CA SER A 509 46.94 -33.93 -1.26
C SER A 509 45.47 -33.63 -0.96
#